data_AF-A0A5E3XGC9-F1
#
_entry.id   AF-A0A5E3XGC9-F1
#
_cell.length_a   1.000
_cell.length_b   1.000
_cell.length_c   1.000
_cell.angle_alpha   90.00
_cell.angle_beta   90.00
_cell.angle_gamma   90.00
#
_symmetry.space_group_name_H-M   'P 1'
#
loop_
_entity.id
_entity.type
_entity.pdbx_description
1 polymer ?
#
loop_
_entity_poly.entity_id
_entity_poly.type
_entity_poly.pdbx_seq_one_letter_code
_entity_poly.pdbx_strand_id
1 'polypeptide(L)'
;MVIIALAPKASFPSQLRQAIAALAYLLAQGTKASNIVLVGDSAGGNLILQLVSHILHPMAGLPPPPILSKPLAAIVLVSPWTSYSDDYRSFKHQQTSGNK
;
A
#
# COMPACT_ATOMS: atom_id res chain seq x y z
N MET A 1 11.78 8.30 2.99
CA MET A 1 11.58 6.86 3.29
C MET A 1 10.64 6.76 4.48
N VAL A 2 9.53 6.03 4.38
CA VAL A 2 8.58 5.84 5.49
C VAL A 2 8.81 4.45 6.06
N ILE A 3 9.04 4.35 7.38
CA ILE A 3 9.17 3.06 8.07
C ILE A 3 7.79 2.67 8.59
N ILE A 4 7.27 1.54 8.12
CA ILE A 4 5.96 1.00 8.52
C ILE A 4 6.15 0.03 9.70
N ALA A 5 5.20 -0.02 10.63
CA ALA A 5 5.23 -1.01 11.70
C ALA A 5 4.91 -2.42 11.16
N LEU A 6 5.63 -3.44 11.64
CA LEU A 6 5.51 -4.81 11.15
C LEU A 6 4.67 -5.69 12.09
N ALA A 7 3.94 -6.64 11.51
CA ALA A 7 3.32 -7.73 12.26
C ALA A 7 4.41 -8.65 12.86
N PRO A 8 4.17 -9.32 14.01
CA PRO A 8 2.94 -9.30 14.80
C PRO A 8 2.83 -8.10 15.77
N LYS A 9 3.87 -7.27 15.88
CA LYS A 9 3.92 -6.14 16.83
C LYS A 9 2.87 -5.07 16.53
N ALA A 10 2.49 -4.91 15.26
CA ALA A 10 1.35 -4.13 14.82
C ALA A 10 0.55 -4.90 13.77
N SER A 11 -0.71 -5.22 14.10
CA SER A 11 -1.62 -5.90 13.18
C SER A 11 -2.33 -4.92 12.25
N PHE A 12 -2.83 -5.43 11.13
CA PHE A 12 -3.74 -4.70 10.26
C PHE A 12 -4.91 -4.11 11.08
N PRO A 13 -5.35 -2.85 10.84
CA PRO A 13 -4.93 -1.94 9.77
C PRO A 13 -3.88 -0.90 10.18
N SER A 14 -3.02 -1.19 11.17
CA SER A 14 -2.04 -0.21 11.68
C SER A 14 -1.13 0.35 10.58
N GLN A 15 -0.69 -0.50 9.66
CA GLN A 15 0.13 -0.12 8.51
C GLN A 15 -0.60 0.87 7.61
N LEU A 16 -1.89 0.62 7.32
CA LEU A 16 -2.70 1.51 6.50
C LEU A 16 -2.91 2.85 7.17
N ARG A 17 -3.16 2.88 8.49
CA ARG A 17 -3.25 4.14 9.27
C ARG A 17 -1.97 4.96 9.17
N GLN A 18 -0.81 4.31 9.28
CA GLN A 18 0.49 4.97 9.14
C GLN A 18 0.73 5.51 7.72
N ALA A 19 0.34 4.75 6.69
CA ALA A 19 0.44 5.19 5.31
C ALA A 19 -0.45 6.41 5.01
N ILE A 20 -1.68 6.43 5.53
CA ILE A 20 -2.59 7.58 5.45
C ILE A 20 -1.95 8.80 6.13
N ALA A 21 -1.45 8.63 7.36
CA ALA A 21 -0.82 9.71 8.12
C ALA A 21 0.43 10.27 7.42
N ALA A 22 1.26 9.39 6.84
CA ALA A 22 2.46 9.80 6.11
C ALA A 22 2.12 10.62 4.85
N LEU A 23 1.14 10.18 4.06
CA LEU A 23 0.71 10.93 2.88
C LEU A 23 0.08 12.27 3.26
N ALA A 24 -0.79 12.28 4.29
CA ALA A 24 -1.40 13.51 4.80
C ALA A 24 -0.33 14.50 5.30
N TYR A 25 0.70 14.01 5.99
CA TYR A 25 1.81 14.83 6.46
C TYR A 25 2.57 15.49 5.31
N LEU A 26 2.93 14.74 4.26
CA LEU A 26 3.65 15.31 3.10
C LEU A 26 2.85 16.43 2.41
N LEU A 27 1.54 16.23 2.26
CA LEU A 27 0.64 17.23 1.68
C LEU A 27 0.51 18.45 2.58
N ALA A 28 0.42 18.27 3.90
CA ALA A 28 0.37 19.35 4.88
C ALA A 28 1.66 20.18 4.91
N GLN A 29 2.82 19.59 4.59
CA GLN A 29 4.08 20.31 4.41
C GLN A 29 4.16 21.09 3.08
N GLY A 30 3.09 21.10 2.27
CA GLY A 30 3.04 21.81 1.00
C GLY A 30 3.58 21.02 -0.19
N THR A 31 3.94 19.73 0.00
CA THR A 31 4.32 18.88 -1.13
C THR A 31 3.10 18.68 -2.02
N LYS A 32 3.20 19.06 -3.30
CA LYS A 32 2.13 18.83 -4.27
C LYS A 32 2.00 17.33 -4.52
N ALA A 33 0.77 16.81 -4.55
CA ALA A 33 0.50 15.40 -4.89
C ALA A 33 1.17 14.98 -6.20
N SER A 34 1.20 15.88 -7.21
CA SER A 34 1.86 15.68 -8.50
C SER A 34 3.39 15.54 -8.44
N ASN A 35 3.99 15.70 -7.26
CA ASN A 35 5.43 15.50 -7.01
C ASN A 35 5.69 14.28 -6.12
N ILE A 36 4.65 13.52 -5.75
CA ILE A 36 4.75 12.35 -4.88
C ILE A 36 4.68 11.08 -5.72
N VAL A 37 5.70 10.24 -5.60
CA VAL A 37 5.71 8.88 -6.14
C VAL A 37 5.60 7.89 -4.98
N LEU A 38 4.65 6.97 -5.07
CA LEU A 38 4.54 5.85 -4.13
C LEU A 38 5.23 4.62 -4.72
N VAL A 39 6.16 4.03 -3.98
CA VAL A 39 6.93 2.85 -4.42
C VAL A 39 6.85 1.79 -3.35
N GLY A 40 6.55 0.55 -3.74
CA GLY A 40 6.51 -0.58 -2.82
C GLY A 40 6.64 -1.93 -3.51
N ASP A 41 7.26 -2.88 -2.82
CA ASP A 41 7.42 -4.26 -3.25
C ASP A 41 6.55 -5.20 -2.40
N SER A 42 6.11 -6.34 -2.94
CA SER A 42 5.43 -7.38 -2.17
C SER A 42 4.30 -6.84 -1.26
N ALA A 43 4.44 -6.95 0.07
CA ALA A 43 3.52 -6.42 1.06
C ALA A 43 3.46 -4.87 1.09
N GLY A 44 4.55 -4.17 0.75
CA GLY A 44 4.54 -2.72 0.54
C GLY A 44 3.74 -2.31 -0.69
N GLY A 45 3.78 -3.11 -1.76
CA GLY A 45 2.92 -2.93 -2.92
C GLY A 45 1.44 -3.12 -2.58
N ASN A 46 1.12 -4.14 -1.78
CA ASN A 46 -0.23 -4.34 -1.24
C ASN A 46 -0.71 -3.13 -0.42
N LEU A 47 0.14 -2.59 0.45
CA LEU A 47 -0.19 -1.43 1.28
C LEU A 47 -0.50 -0.18 0.44
N ILE A 48 0.24 0.06 -0.65
CA ILE A 48 -0.04 1.17 -1.58
C ILE A 48 -1.40 0.97 -2.23
N LEU A 49 -1.73 -0.25 -2.67
CA LEU A 49 -3.04 -0.56 -3.25
C LEU A 49 -4.18 -0.32 -2.24
N GLN A 50 -3.99 -0.72 -0.98
CA GLN A 50 -4.97 -0.42 0.08
C GLN A 50 -5.15 1.09 0.30
N LEU A 51 -4.05 1.86 0.33
CA LEU A 51 -4.10 3.31 0.50
C LEU A 51 -4.86 3.98 -0.66
N VAL A 52 -4.55 3.61 -1.90
CA VAL A 52 -5.24 4.14 -3.08
C VAL A 52 -6.71 3.74 -3.09
N SER A 53 -7.02 2.49 -2.74
CA SER A 53 -8.40 2.02 -2.60
C SER A 53 -9.16 2.84 -1.56
N HIS A 54 -8.55 3.13 -0.40
CA HIS A 54 -9.16 3.96 0.64
C HIS A 54 -9.33 5.42 0.23
N ILE A 55 -8.43 5.98 -0.59
CA ILE A 55 -8.58 7.32 -1.17
C ILE A 55 -9.80 7.38 -2.10
N LEU A 56 -10.00 6.36 -2.94
CA LEU A 56 -11.11 6.29 -3.90
C LEU A 56 -12.44 5.88 -3.24
N HIS A 57 -12.36 5.03 -2.22
CA HIS A 57 -13.49 4.42 -1.54
C HIS A 57 -13.25 4.48 -0.02
N PRO A 58 -13.49 5.64 0.63
CA PRO A 58 -13.24 5.79 2.06
C PRO A 58 -14.01 4.77 2.90
N MET A 59 -13.26 3.97 3.67
CA MET A 59 -13.81 2.94 4.54
C MET A 59 -14.08 3.48 5.95
N ALA A 60 -15.23 3.12 6.52
CA ALA A 60 -15.56 3.43 7.91
C ALA A 60 -14.55 2.78 8.88
N GLY A 61 -14.21 3.49 9.96
CA GLY A 61 -13.28 3.01 10.99
C GLY A 61 -11.79 3.29 10.72
N LEU A 62 -11.44 3.81 9.55
CA LEU A 62 -10.12 4.36 9.25
C LEU A 62 -10.12 5.90 9.29
N PRO A 63 -8.96 6.55 9.50
CA PRO A 63 -8.86 7.99 9.33
C PRO A 63 -9.26 8.38 7.90
N PRO A 64 -9.90 9.54 7.69
CA PRO A 64 -10.25 9.99 6.35
C PRO A 64 -8.98 10.09 5.48
N PRO A 65 -9.03 9.65 4.21
CA PRO A 65 -7.89 9.81 3.32
C PRO A 65 -7.62 11.30 3.06
N PRO A 66 -6.38 11.70 2.80
CA PRO A 66 -6.08 13.06 2.43
C PRO A 66 -6.70 13.40 1.07
N ILE A 67 -7.21 14.63 0.94
CA ILE A 67 -7.77 15.14 -0.31
C ILE A 67 -6.63 15.48 -1.26
N LEU A 68 -6.63 14.86 -2.44
CA LEU A 68 -5.64 15.11 -3.47
C LEU A 68 -6.16 16.19 -4.43
N SER A 69 -5.54 17.37 -4.43
CA SER A 69 -5.87 18.44 -5.38
C SER A 69 -5.41 18.16 -6.81
N LYS A 70 -4.48 17.21 -6.98
CA LYS A 70 -3.98 16.67 -8.25
C LYS A 70 -3.67 15.19 -8.09
N PRO A 71 -3.62 14.39 -9.18
CA PRO A 71 -3.14 13.01 -9.11
C PRO A 71 -1.72 12.92 -8.53
N LEU A 72 -1.40 11.76 -7.95
CA LEU A 72 -0.02 11.40 -7.60
C LEU A 72 0.84 11.37 -8.88
N ALA A 73 2.13 11.64 -8.75
CA ALA A 73 3.05 11.64 -9.88
C ALA A 73 3.15 10.26 -10.54
N ALA A 74 3.29 9.21 -9.72
CA ALA A 74 3.29 7.82 -10.15
C ALA A 74 3.08 6.86 -8.97
N ILE A 75 2.70 5.63 -9.30
CA ILE A 75 2.72 4.49 -8.40
C ILE A 75 3.57 3.40 -9.05
N VAL A 76 4.56 2.88 -8.32
CA VAL A 76 5.46 1.81 -8.78
C VAL A 76 5.31 0.61 -7.86
N LEU A 77 4.86 -0.51 -8.41
CA LEU A 77 4.61 -1.75 -7.67
C LEU A 77 5.52 -2.85 -8.18
N VAL A 78 6.34 -3.43 -7.30
CA VAL A 78 7.26 -4.51 -7.65
C VAL A 78 6.76 -5.81 -7.03
N SER A 79 6.35 -6.77 -7.85
CA SER A 79 5.79 -8.06 -7.39
C SER A 79 4.78 -7.92 -6.26
N PRO A 80 3.73 -7.07 -6.40
CA PRO A 80 2.84 -6.76 -5.30
C PRO A 80 2.06 -7.99 -4.86
N TRP A 81 1.88 -8.13 -3.55
CA TRP A 81 0.99 -9.14 -3.01
C TRP A 81 -0.46 -8.67 -3.13
N THR A 82 -1.20 -9.07 -4.17
CA THR A 82 -2.52 -8.49 -4.48
C THR A 82 -3.71 -9.28 -3.92
N SER A 83 -3.48 -10.51 -3.47
CA SER A 83 -4.54 -11.40 -2.97
C SER A 83 -3.99 -12.33 -1.90
N TYR A 84 -4.79 -12.56 -0.85
CA TYR A 84 -4.46 -13.52 0.22
C TYR A 84 -4.71 -14.98 -0.17
N SER A 85 -5.25 -15.25 -1.36
CA SER A 85 -5.47 -16.62 -1.84
C SER A 85 -4.18 -17.21 -2.42
N ASP A 86 -3.96 -18.48 -2.12
CA ASP A 86 -2.87 -19.33 -2.62
C ASP A 86 -3.32 -20.28 -3.75
N ASP A 87 -4.60 -20.19 -4.19
CA ASP A 87 -5.18 -21.10 -5.17
C ASP A 87 -4.84 -20.73 -6.63
N TYR A 88 -4.12 -19.64 -6.86
CA TYR A 88 -3.75 -19.22 -8.20
C TYR A 88 -2.75 -20.17 -8.85
N ARG A 89 -2.84 -20.29 -10.19
CA ARG A 89 -1.95 -21.15 -10.98
C ARG A 89 -0.47 -20.85 -10.74
N SER A 90 -0.09 -19.59 -10.53
CA SER A 90 1.30 -19.19 -10.26
C SER A 90 1.83 -19.78 -8.95
N PHE A 91 1.03 -19.78 -7.88
CA PHE A 91 1.40 -20.42 -6.61
C PHE A 91 1.62 -21.93 -6.79
N LYS A 92 0.72 -22.60 -7.51
CA LYS A 92 0.82 -24.05 -7.79
C LYS A 92 2.02 -24.42 -8.66
N HIS A 93 2.32 -23.65 -9.71
CA HIS A 93 3.47 -23.91 -10.60
C HIS A 93 4.82 -23.62 -9.93
N GLN A 94 4.86 -22.70 -8.96
CA GLN A 94 6.08 -22.38 -8.23
C GLN A 94 6.38 -23.43 -7.16
N GLN A 95 5.36 -24.01 -6.53
CA GLN A 95 5.51 -25.13 -5.58
C GLN A 95 6.05 -26.40 -6.25
N THR A 96 5.65 -26.71 -7.49
CA THR A 96 6.13 -27.91 -8.20
C THR A 96 7.55 -27.76 -8.77
N SER A 97 8.07 -26.55 -8.89
CA SER A 97 9.44 -26.30 -9.38
C SER A 97 10.51 -26.39 -8.29
N GLY A 98 10.13 -26.45 -7.01
CA GLY A 98 11.06 -26.58 -5.87
C GLY A 98 11.37 -28.03 -5.45
N ASN A 99 10.84 -29.03 -6.15
CA ASN A 99 10.94 -30.45 -5.79
C ASN A 99 11.78 -31.26 -6.80
N LYS A 100 12.85 -30.67 -7.34
CA LYS A 100 13.86 -31.34 -8.15
C LYS A 100 15.23 -31.26 -7.49
#